data_AF-A0A293L3X3-F1
#
_entry.id   AF-A0A293L3X3-F1
#
_cell.length_a   1.000
_cell.length_b   1.000
_cell.length_c   1.000
_cell.angle_alpha   90.00
_cell.angle_beta   90.00
_cell.angle_gamma   90.00
#
_symmetry.space_group_name_H-M   'P 1'
#
loop_
_entity.id
_entity.type
_entity.pdbx_description
1 polymer ?
#
loop_
_entity_poly.entity_id
_entity_poly.type
_entity_poly.pdbx_seq_one_letter_code
_entity_poly.pdbx_strand_id
1 'polypeptide(L)'
;MVDGGARQILNEKSLRGITDEKVVVIFGPSGMGKSLLSSRLAQDVKIDETDWVLHVDLMEKRKSLNLSISLDAIEQLAKLCDLKVGTFKFSLLENSVRNAKPCKLVVIFGGFDLVDVKCRQVVMTLALALSTTQ
;
A
#
# COMPACT_ATOMS: atom_id res chain seq x y z
N MET A 1 -14.22 -15.49 -6.20
CA MET A 1 -14.05 -15.30 -4.74
C MET A 1 -12.65 -15.75 -4.42
N VAL A 2 -11.75 -14.83 -4.07
CA VAL A 2 -10.43 -15.22 -3.53
C VAL A 2 -10.70 -15.59 -2.09
N ASP A 3 -10.38 -16.83 -1.72
CA ASP A 3 -10.59 -17.38 -0.39
C ASP A 3 -9.64 -16.67 0.58
N GLY A 4 -10.10 -15.54 1.12
CA GLY A 4 -9.35 -14.73 2.08
C GLY A 4 -9.37 -15.45 3.42
N GLY A 5 -8.50 -16.44 3.59
CA GLY A 5 -8.35 -17.16 4.85
C GLY A 5 -8.21 -16.17 5.99
N ALA A 6 -9.23 -16.03 6.82
CA ALA A 6 -9.24 -15.11 7.94
C ALA A 6 -8.16 -15.56 8.94
N ARG A 7 -6.99 -14.91 8.89
CA ARG A 7 -5.87 -15.17 9.81
C ARG A 7 -5.82 -14.09 10.86
N GLN A 8 -5.63 -14.49 12.11
CA GLN A 8 -5.47 -13.55 13.21
C GLN A 8 -4.08 -12.90 13.14
N ILE A 9 -4.03 -11.58 12.95
CA ILE A 9 -2.80 -10.80 13.03
C ILE A 9 -2.57 -10.44 14.49
N LEU A 10 -1.58 -11.08 15.11
CA LEU A 10 -1.25 -10.86 16.52
C LEU A 10 -0.22 -9.73 16.71
N ASN A 11 0.69 -9.57 15.75
CA ASN A 11 1.77 -8.57 15.77
C ASN A 11 2.40 -8.40 14.36
N GLU A 12 3.35 -7.47 14.24
CA GLU A 12 4.09 -7.15 13.02
C GLU A 12 4.84 -8.37 12.45
N LYS A 13 5.39 -9.24 13.33
CA LYS A 13 6.06 -10.48 12.91
C LYS A 13 5.09 -11.46 12.27
N SER A 14 3.86 -11.50 12.75
CA SER A 14 2.80 -12.33 12.17
C SER A 14 2.56 -11.88 10.73
N LEU A 15 2.44 -10.57 10.47
CA LEU A 15 2.31 -10.05 9.11
C LEU A 15 3.50 -10.41 8.20
N ARG A 16 4.74 -10.28 8.70
CA ARG A 16 5.95 -10.60 7.93
C ARG A 16 6.05 -12.08 7.56
N GLY A 17 5.55 -12.97 8.42
CA GLY A 17 5.55 -14.43 8.19
C GLY A 17 4.35 -14.96 7.41
N ILE A 18 3.35 -14.11 7.09
CA ILE A 18 2.08 -14.56 6.49
C ILE A 18 2.11 -14.65 4.96
N THR A 19 3.01 -13.99 4.22
CA THR A 19 2.63 -13.60 2.84
C THR A 19 3.64 -13.93 1.74
N ASP A 20 3.46 -15.07 1.08
CA ASP A 20 3.61 -15.14 -0.38
C ASP A 20 2.51 -14.31 -1.10
N GLU A 21 1.48 -13.88 -0.35
CA GLU A 21 0.39 -13.04 -0.83
C GLU A 21 0.81 -11.59 -1.06
N LYS A 22 0.50 -11.06 -2.24
CA LYS A 22 0.87 -9.69 -2.63
C LYS A 22 -0.09 -8.61 -2.11
N VAL A 23 -1.28 -8.98 -1.66
CA VAL A 23 -2.29 -8.06 -1.13
C VAL A 23 -2.87 -8.62 0.16
N VAL A 24 -2.78 -7.86 1.25
CA VAL A 24 -3.28 -8.24 2.57
C VAL A 24 -4.30 -7.21 3.03
N VAL A 25 -5.43 -7.69 3.55
CA VAL A 25 -6.47 -6.84 4.14
C VAL A 25 -6.49 -7.03 5.66
N ILE A 26 -6.28 -5.93 6.38
CA ILE A 26 -6.37 -5.91 7.85
C ILE A 26 -7.68 -5.23 8.24
N PHE A 27 -8.58 -5.98 8.88
CA PHE A 27 -9.86 -5.48 9.36
C PHE A 27 -10.09 -5.89 10.82
N GLY A 28 -10.96 -5.15 11.50
CA GLY A 28 -11.27 -5.36 12.91
C GLY A 28 -12.06 -4.18 13.48
N PRO A 29 -12.61 -4.29 14.71
CA PRO A 29 -13.40 -3.24 15.33
C PRO A 29 -12.64 -1.91 15.47
N SER A 30 -13.41 -0.82 15.63
CA SER A 30 -12.84 0.48 16.00
C SER A 30 -12.10 0.37 17.33
N GLY A 31 -10.98 1.08 17.47
CA GLY A 31 -10.13 1.02 18.67
C GLY A 31 -9.16 -0.17 18.75
N MET A 32 -9.19 -1.13 17.82
CA MET A 32 -8.27 -2.29 17.80
C MET A 32 -6.80 -1.92 17.48
N GLY A 33 -6.50 -0.64 17.27
CA GLY A 33 -5.12 -0.19 17.01
C GLY A 33 -4.61 -0.46 15.59
N LYS A 34 -5.48 -0.67 14.59
CA LYS A 34 -5.09 -0.87 13.18
C LYS A 34 -4.16 0.23 12.64
N SER A 35 -4.48 1.50 12.95
CA SER A 35 -3.65 2.65 12.54
C SER A 35 -2.32 2.70 13.30
N LEU A 36 -2.30 2.23 14.55
CA LEU A 36 -1.05 2.12 15.32
C LEU A 36 -0.17 1.01 14.73
N LEU A 37 -0.76 -0.12 14.35
CA LEU A 37 -0.07 -1.22 13.66
C LEU A 37 0.48 -0.76 12.30
N SER A 38 -0.31 -0.07 11.47
CA SER A 38 0.17 0.45 10.18
C SER A 38 1.33 1.44 10.34
N SER A 39 1.23 2.33 11.34
CA SER A 39 2.29 3.29 11.66
C SER A 39 3.57 2.58 12.14
N ARG A 40 3.44 1.58 13.02
CA ARG A 40 4.58 0.78 13.48
C ARG A 40 5.20 -0.02 12.35
N LEU A 41 4.42 -0.64 11.48
CA LEU A 41 4.96 -1.33 10.28
C LEU A 41 5.76 -0.37 9.40
N ALA A 42 5.27 0.87 9.20
CA ALA A 42 5.98 1.88 8.44
C ALA A 42 7.28 2.36 9.14
N GLN A 43 7.33 2.33 10.47
CA GLN A 43 8.49 2.74 11.26
C GLN A 43 9.48 1.59 11.51
N ASP A 44 9.02 0.35 11.63
CA ASP A 44 9.78 -0.86 11.98
C ASP A 44 10.42 -1.52 10.76
N VAL A 45 10.05 -1.11 9.54
CA VAL A 45 10.93 -1.30 8.37
C VAL A 45 12.03 -0.22 8.45
N LYS A 46 12.80 -0.28 9.54
CA LYS A 46 14.11 0.33 9.63
C LYS A 46 15.04 -0.54 8.80
N ILE A 47 15.43 -0.04 7.64
CA ILE A 47 16.82 0.00 7.15
C ILE A 47 17.63 -1.30 7.34
N ASP A 48 17.01 -2.47 7.25
CA ASP A 48 17.68 -3.69 6.80
C ASP A 48 17.46 -3.74 5.28
N GLU A 49 18.21 -2.85 4.62
CA GLU A 49 18.62 -2.67 3.22
C GLU A 49 17.74 -3.04 2.00
N THR A 50 16.57 -3.68 2.10
CA THR A 50 15.88 -4.13 0.87
C THR A 50 14.41 -3.78 0.71
N ASP A 51 13.71 -3.29 1.73
CA ASP A 51 12.26 -3.04 1.63
C ASP A 51 11.92 -1.56 1.84
N TRP A 52 11.21 -0.95 0.89
CA TRP A 52 10.74 0.43 0.94
C TRP A 52 9.24 0.46 1.29
N VAL A 53 8.90 1.03 2.43
CA VAL A 53 7.49 1.15 2.87
C VAL A 53 6.91 2.52 2.54
N LEU A 54 5.77 2.51 1.88
CA LEU A 54 4.95 3.69 1.59
C LEU A 54 3.66 3.61 2.40
N HIS A 55 3.54 4.47 3.41
CA HIS A 55 2.30 4.61 4.17
C HIS A 55 1.45 5.74 3.58
N VAL A 56 0.25 5.40 3.12
CA VAL A 56 -0.70 6.32 2.49
C VAL A 56 -1.93 6.44 3.38
N ASP A 57 -2.13 7.61 3.98
CA ASP A 57 -3.38 7.95 4.66
C ASP A 57 -4.43 8.31 3.59
N LEU A 58 -5.42 7.44 3.40
CA LEU A 58 -6.46 7.64 2.39
C LEU A 58 -7.36 8.83 2.71
N MET A 59 -7.54 9.18 3.99
CA MET A 59 -8.36 10.34 4.38
C MET A 59 -7.68 11.65 3.99
N GLU A 60 -6.36 11.72 4.12
CA GLU A 60 -5.58 12.87 3.63
C GLU A 60 -5.55 12.92 2.11
N LYS A 61 -5.49 11.76 1.44
CA LYS A 61 -5.37 11.65 -0.02
C LYS A 61 -6.70 11.55 -0.79
N ARG A 62 -7.85 11.61 -0.12
CA ARG A 62 -9.19 11.48 -0.73
C ARG A 62 -9.43 12.44 -1.92
N LYS A 63 -8.85 13.65 -1.89
CA LYS A 63 -8.95 14.60 -3.00
C LYS A 63 -8.11 14.18 -4.22
N SER A 64 -6.97 13.55 -3.98
CA SER A 64 -6.05 13.04 -5.01
C SER A 64 -6.55 11.75 -5.68
N LEU A 65 -7.33 10.94 -4.95
CA LEU A 65 -7.96 9.70 -5.41
C LEU A 65 -9.13 9.92 -6.37
N ASN A 66 -9.71 11.12 -6.41
CA ASN A 66 -10.80 11.48 -7.32
C ASN A 66 -10.37 11.73 -8.77
N LEU A 67 -9.07 11.62 -9.07
CA LEU A 67 -8.52 12.06 -10.33
C LEU A 67 -7.98 10.87 -11.11
N SER A 68 -8.74 10.53 -12.16
CA SER A 68 -8.40 9.76 -13.37
C SER A 68 -8.15 8.26 -13.22
N ILE A 69 -9.19 7.50 -13.58
CA ILE A 69 -9.16 6.06 -13.91
C ILE A 69 -8.20 5.76 -15.10
N SER A 70 -7.75 6.79 -15.83
CA SER A 70 -6.93 6.66 -17.04
C SER A 70 -5.41 6.65 -16.81
N LEU A 71 -4.91 6.88 -15.59
CA LEU A 71 -3.47 6.86 -15.32
C LEU A 71 -2.96 5.43 -15.12
N ASP A 72 -1.70 5.19 -15.47
CA ASP A 72 -1.02 3.94 -15.13
C ASP A 72 -0.94 3.75 -13.61
N ALA A 73 -0.93 2.50 -13.15
CA ALA A 73 -0.91 2.17 -11.72
C ALA A 73 0.28 2.80 -10.97
N ILE A 74 1.46 2.88 -11.61
CA ILE A 74 2.66 3.48 -11.00
C ILE A 74 2.48 5.00 -10.84
N GLU A 75 1.90 5.66 -11.84
CA GLU A 75 1.62 7.09 -11.78
C GLU A 75 0.56 7.43 -10.72
N GLN A 76 -0.48 6.59 -10.60
CA GLN A 76 -1.48 6.72 -9.54
C GLN A 76 -0.84 6.58 -8.16
N LEU A 77 0.01 5.56 -7.96
CA LEU A 77 0.73 5.38 -6.70
C LEU A 77 1.65 6.56 -6.41
N ALA A 78 2.42 7.03 -7.40
CA ALA A 78 3.29 8.19 -7.27
C ALA A 78 2.51 9.42 -6.79
N LYS A 79 1.34 9.67 -7.37
CA LYS A 79 0.46 10.77 -6.97
C LYS A 79 -0.05 10.65 -5.53
N LEU A 80 -0.37 9.44 -5.06
CA LEU A 80 -0.76 9.21 -3.67
C LEU A 80 0.37 9.45 -2.69
N CYS A 81 1.61 9.27 -3.13
CA CYS A 81 2.82 9.51 -2.36
C CYS A 81 3.40 10.93 -2.57
N ASP A 82 2.67 11.84 -3.22
CA ASP A 82 3.12 13.20 -3.60
C ASP A 82 4.43 13.22 -4.40
N LEU A 83 4.70 12.17 -5.17
CA LEU A 83 5.85 12.07 -6.05
C LEU A 83 5.54 12.66 -7.42
N LYS A 84 6.42 13.56 -7.88
CA LYS A 84 6.32 14.15 -9.22
C LYS A 84 6.92 13.22 -10.27
N VAL A 85 6.16 12.96 -11.34
CA VAL A 85 6.61 12.18 -12.50
C VAL A 85 7.87 12.81 -13.12
N GLY A 86 8.80 11.96 -13.55
CA GLY A 86 10.08 12.39 -14.13
C GLY A 86 11.14 12.82 -13.11
N THR A 87 10.88 12.69 -11.80
CA THR A 87 11.90 12.88 -10.77
C THR A 87 12.67 11.59 -10.49
N PHE A 88 13.88 11.70 -9.94
CA PHE A 88 14.66 10.53 -9.50
C PHE A 88 13.87 9.61 -8.56
N LYS A 89 13.09 10.18 -7.62
CA LYS A 89 12.22 9.40 -6.72
C LYS A 89 11.13 8.63 -7.45
N PHE A 90 10.58 9.21 -8.52
CA PHE A 90 9.62 8.51 -9.38
C PHE A 90 10.29 7.34 -10.12
N SER A 91 11.48 7.55 -10.69
CA SER A 91 12.23 6.47 -11.36
C SER A 91 12.60 5.34 -10.39
N LEU A 92 12.94 5.67 -9.13
CA LEU A 92 13.14 4.66 -8.09
C LEU A 92 11.87 3.87 -7.80
N LEU A 93 10.72 4.54 -7.67
CA LEU A 93 9.43 3.88 -7.48
C LEU A 93 9.10 2.96 -8.65
N GLU A 94 9.18 3.47 -9.87
CA GLU A 94 8.88 2.72 -11.09
C GLU A 94 9.75 1.46 -11.21
N ASN A 95 11.05 1.59 -10.97
CA ASN A 95 11.98 0.46 -11.01
C ASN A 95 11.74 -0.54 -9.88
N SER A 96 11.39 -0.06 -8.68
CA SER A 96 11.08 -0.91 -7.52
C SER A 96 9.81 -1.71 -7.74
N VAL A 97 8.77 -1.10 -8.33
CA VAL A 97 7.52 -1.79 -8.67
C VAL A 97 7.75 -2.82 -9.79
N ARG A 98 8.44 -2.44 -10.87
CA ARG A 98 8.58 -3.32 -12.04
C ARG A 98 9.57 -4.46 -11.84
N ASN A 99 10.67 -4.20 -11.13
CA ASN A 99 11.83 -5.08 -11.09
C ASN A 99 12.22 -5.54 -9.68
N ALA A 100 11.44 -5.17 -8.65
CA ALA A 100 11.78 -5.39 -7.24
C ALA A 100 13.20 -4.88 -6.87
N LYS A 101 13.67 -3.82 -7.55
CA LYS A 101 15.01 -3.25 -7.42
C LYS A 101 14.97 -1.71 -7.42
N PRO A 102 15.81 -1.03 -6.62
CA PRO A 102 16.80 -1.59 -5.70
C PRO A 102 16.19 -2.21 -4.44
N CYS A 103 14.89 -1.99 -4.21
CA CYS A 103 14.17 -2.47 -3.05
C CYS A 103 12.81 -3.07 -3.44
N LYS A 104 12.29 -3.97 -2.60
CA LYS A 104 10.90 -4.43 -2.65
C LYS A 104 10.01 -3.34 -2.07
N LEU A 105 8.84 -3.15 -2.66
CA LEU A 105 7.91 -2.12 -2.22
C LEU A 105 6.80 -2.72 -1.35
N VAL A 106 6.56 -2.10 -0.20
CA VAL A 106 5.38 -2.38 0.63
C VAL A 106 4.53 -1.13 0.69
N VAL A 107 3.28 -1.21 0.23
CA VAL A 107 2.35 -0.09 0.28
C VAL A 107 1.26 -0.38 1.29
N ILE A 108 1.08 0.54 2.24
CA ILE A 108 0.06 0.43 3.29
C ILE A 108 -0.97 1.54 3.10
N PHE A 109 -2.20 1.16 2.79
CA PHE A 109 -3.33 2.08 2.67
C PHE A 109 -4.12 2.13 3.99
N GLY A 110 -3.95 3.21 4.75
CA GLY A 110 -4.64 3.44 6.01
C GLY A 110 -6.03 4.07 5.82
N GLY A 111 -6.99 3.73 6.69
CA GLY A 111 -8.31 4.38 6.71
C GLY A 111 -9.25 4.02 5.56
N PHE A 112 -9.13 2.81 5.01
CA PHE A 112 -9.94 2.35 3.86
C PHE A 112 -11.46 2.41 4.10
N ASP A 113 -11.91 2.14 5.32
CA ASP A 113 -13.31 2.23 5.74
C ASP A 113 -13.79 3.67 5.94
N LEU A 114 -12.89 4.64 6.01
CA LEU A 114 -13.21 6.05 6.24
C LEU A 114 -13.43 6.84 4.93
N VAL A 115 -12.98 6.31 3.79
CA VAL A 115 -13.19 6.92 2.47
C VAL A 115 -14.43 6.39 1.76
N ASP A 116 -14.92 7.14 0.77
CA ASP A 116 -16.10 6.77 -0.01
C ASP A 116 -15.88 5.56 -0.93
N VAL A 117 -16.98 5.03 -1.48
CA VAL A 117 -16.97 3.83 -2.33
C VAL A 117 -16.08 4.00 -3.57
N LYS A 118 -16.02 5.20 -4.16
CA LYS A 118 -15.20 5.45 -5.36
C LYS A 118 -13.72 5.39 -5.01
N CYS A 119 -13.32 6.02 -3.89
CA CYS A 119 -11.95 5.94 -3.38
C CYS A 119 -11.55 4.49 -3.10
N ARG A 120 -12.44 3.70 -2.47
CA ARG A 120 -12.18 2.27 -2.23
C ARG A 120 -11.98 1.48 -3.53
N GLN A 121 -12.79 1.73 -4.55
CA GLN A 121 -12.65 1.09 -5.87
C GLN A 121 -11.32 1.42 -6.54
N VAL A 122 -10.86 2.68 -6.45
CA VAL A 122 -9.55 3.09 -6.98
C VAL A 122 -8.43 2.37 -6.25
N VAL A 123 -8.45 2.36 -4.91
CA VAL A 123 -7.42 1.68 -4.10
C VAL A 123 -7.38 0.18 -4.39
N MET A 124 -8.54 -0.47 -4.52
CA MET A 124 -8.60 -1.90 -4.87
C MET A 124 -8.07 -2.18 -6.27
N THR A 125 -8.44 -1.35 -7.24
CA THR A 125 -7.91 -1.46 -8.62
C THR A 125 -6.40 -1.28 -8.64
N LEU A 126 -5.89 -0.30 -7.89
CA LEU A 126 -4.47 -0.03 -7.76
C LEU A 126 -3.73 -1.19 -7.09
N ALA A 127 -4.24 -1.71 -5.98
CA ALA A 127 -3.65 -2.85 -5.27
C ALA A 127 -3.58 -4.10 -6.17
N LEU A 128 -4.63 -4.36 -6.93
CA LEU A 128 -4.65 -5.46 -7.91
C LEU A 128 -3.62 -5.24 -9.02
N ALA A 129 -3.56 -4.05 -9.61
CA ALA A 129 -2.60 -3.73 -10.67
C ALA A 129 -1.15 -3.80 -10.18
N LEU A 130 -0.86 -3.38 -8.95
CA LEU A 130 0.47 -3.52 -8.36
C LEU A 130 0.80 -4.98 -8.04
N SER A 131 -0.19 -5.80 -7.67
CA SER A 131 0.05 -7.23 -7.36
C SER A 131 0.46 -8.06 -8.58
N THR A 132 0.21 -7.59 -9.80
CA THR A 132 0.68 -8.29 -11.02
C THR A 132 2.14 -7.98 -11.36
N THR A 133 2.77 -7.04 -10.66
CA THR A 133 4.19 -6.67 -10.81
C THR A 133 5.10 -7.56 -9.95
N GLN A 134 6.43 -7.49 -10.12
CA GLN A 134 7.36 -8.48 -9.54
C GLN A 134 7.46 -8.42 -8.02
#